data_AF-A0A9W5PNN4-F1
#
_entry.id   AF-A0A9W5PNN4-F1
#
_cell.length_a   1.000
_cell.length_b   1.000
_cell.length_c   1.000
_cell.angle_alpha   90.00
_cell.angle_beta   90.00
_cell.angle_gamma   90.00
#
_symmetry.space_group_name_H-M   'P 1'
#
loop_
_entity.id
_entity.type
_entity.pdbx_description
1 polymer ?
#
loop_
_entity_poly.entity_id
_entity_poly.type
_entity_poly.pdbx_seq_one_letter_code
_entity_poly.pdbx_strand_id
1 'polypeptide(L)'
;MMRIILYTGKGGVGKTSISAATAIQSAKQGLKTLVMSTDPAHSLGDSFGIKLSSEPLEIRENLWAQEINTIYEMEKGWGKLQKYITLLFTSKAADDITTEELTMFPGMEDLISLLRVLDYYKQDTYDVIIIDCAPTGETLAMLSFPDMLGWWMEKLFPIKRKVLKVVRPVAQPLLGVPLPTDDIMDELTSTLEQLGEMRDILSNREVTSIRIVVNPEKMVIKEAQRSFTYLNLYDYNVDAIMINRVIPNTVTDPYFQAWKDTQKKYKTLIKDSFQPLPIYEAPMFEQEVVGLSMLERVGDSLFKTDHSPTEVKFNGRTQYVKKDGDEYIFVLSIPFSNKSELSLNQKGDELIIRAGSVKRNITLPKTLTHLSIQGAKFEEDVLNIRFGGVVHA
;
A
#
# COMPACT_ATOMS: atom_id res chain seq x y z
N MET A 1 -15.67 15.68 -3.09
CA MET A 1 -14.42 15.34 -2.38
C MET A 1 -13.96 14.02 -2.97
N MET A 2 -12.72 13.96 -3.46
CA MET A 2 -12.20 12.80 -4.16
C MET A 2 -12.06 11.58 -3.23
N ARG A 3 -12.28 10.38 -3.77
CA ARG A 3 -12.19 9.10 -3.06
C ARG A 3 -11.16 8.18 -3.72
N ILE A 4 -10.27 7.57 -2.94
CA ILE A 4 -9.27 6.61 -3.42
C ILE A 4 -9.48 5.22 -2.79
N ILE A 5 -9.66 4.18 -3.60
CA ILE A 5 -9.90 2.81 -3.12
C ILE A 5 -8.86 1.87 -3.70
N LEU A 6 -8.09 1.22 -2.84
CA LEU A 6 -7.06 0.26 -3.23
C LEU A 6 -7.59 -1.16 -3.01
N TYR A 7 -7.45 -2.01 -4.02
CA TYR A 7 -7.73 -3.44 -3.89
C TYR A 7 -6.43 -4.24 -3.76
N THR A 8 -6.39 -5.10 -2.74
CA THR A 8 -5.20 -5.89 -2.35
C THR A 8 -5.54 -7.36 -2.16
N GLY A 9 -4.56 -8.26 -2.23
CA GLY A 9 -4.76 -9.70 -2.04
C GLY A 9 -3.84 -10.57 -2.89
N LYS A 10 -3.80 -11.86 -2.55
CA LYS A 10 -2.94 -12.85 -3.23
C LYS A 10 -3.18 -12.86 -4.75
N GLY A 11 -2.16 -13.20 -5.55
CA GLY A 11 -2.31 -13.43 -6.99
C GLY A 11 -3.42 -14.45 -7.31
N GLY A 12 -4.23 -14.16 -8.34
CA GLY A 12 -5.28 -15.07 -8.83
C GLY A 12 -6.62 -15.07 -8.06
N VAL A 13 -6.79 -14.22 -7.03
CA VAL A 13 -8.06 -14.10 -6.29
C VAL A 13 -9.12 -13.25 -7.00
N GLY A 14 -8.79 -12.63 -8.13
CA GLY A 14 -9.70 -11.78 -8.91
C GLY A 14 -9.79 -10.33 -8.44
N LYS A 15 -8.68 -9.74 -7.98
CA LYS A 15 -8.58 -8.31 -7.62
C LYS A 15 -9.03 -7.42 -8.77
N THR A 16 -8.43 -7.62 -9.95
CA THR A 16 -8.69 -6.85 -11.17
C THR A 16 -10.16 -6.80 -11.54
N SER A 17 -10.84 -7.95 -11.53
CA SER A 17 -12.27 -8.02 -11.82
C SER A 17 -13.11 -7.27 -10.79
N ILE A 18 -12.74 -7.31 -9.51
CA ILE A 18 -13.44 -6.57 -8.44
C ILE A 18 -13.16 -5.07 -8.52
N SER A 19 -11.93 -4.67 -8.82
CA SER A 19 -11.53 -3.27 -9.05
C SER A 19 -12.32 -2.68 -10.21
N ALA A 20 -12.33 -3.36 -11.37
CA ALA A 20 -13.07 -2.95 -12.55
C ALA A 20 -14.59 -2.94 -12.31
N ALA A 21 -15.13 -3.95 -11.61
CA ALA A 21 -16.55 -3.98 -11.21
C ALA A 21 -16.93 -2.81 -10.30
N THR A 22 -16.06 -2.47 -9.34
CA THR A 22 -16.25 -1.31 -8.47
C THR A 22 -16.27 -0.02 -9.28
N ALA A 23 -15.41 0.09 -10.29
CA ALA A 23 -15.32 1.26 -11.15
C ALA A 23 -16.56 1.47 -12.00
N ILE A 24 -17.09 0.39 -12.58
CA ILE A 24 -18.36 0.42 -13.30
C ILE A 24 -19.50 0.88 -12.39
N GLN A 25 -19.57 0.37 -11.16
CA GLN A 25 -20.63 0.75 -10.23
C GLN A 25 -20.53 2.21 -9.78
N SER A 26 -19.31 2.72 -9.55
CA SER A 26 -19.08 4.13 -9.25
C SER A 26 -19.51 5.03 -10.42
N ALA A 27 -19.14 4.68 -11.66
CA ALA A 27 -19.53 5.43 -12.85
C ALA A 27 -21.06 5.40 -13.10
N LYS A 28 -21.73 4.28 -12.82
CA LYS A 28 -23.21 4.16 -12.85
C LYS A 28 -23.90 5.10 -11.87
N GLN A 29 -23.23 5.50 -10.78
CA GLN A 29 -23.72 6.50 -9.83
C GLN A 29 -23.44 7.95 -10.28
N GLY A 30 -22.92 8.14 -11.50
CA GLY A 30 -22.62 9.46 -12.08
C GLY A 30 -21.28 10.05 -11.63
N LEU A 31 -20.44 9.28 -10.94
CA LEU A 31 -19.13 9.73 -10.45
C LEU A 31 -18.07 9.56 -11.53
N LYS A 32 -17.29 10.61 -11.81
CA LYS A 32 -16.13 10.51 -12.70
C LYS A 32 -15.09 9.59 -12.08
N THR A 33 -14.95 8.40 -12.66
CA THR A 33 -14.20 7.31 -12.06
C THR A 33 -13.01 6.92 -12.92
N LEU A 34 -11.82 6.90 -12.34
CA LEU A 34 -10.63 6.28 -12.92
C LEU A 34 -10.40 4.92 -12.25
N VAL A 35 -10.19 3.87 -13.05
CA VAL A 35 -9.58 2.63 -12.60
C VAL A 35 -8.22 2.46 -13.22
N MET A 36 -7.24 2.14 -12.40
CA MET A 36 -5.86 1.95 -12.85
C MET A 36 -5.28 0.68 -12.27
N SER A 37 -4.44 0.00 -13.05
CA SER A 37 -3.68 -1.15 -12.59
C SER A 37 -2.21 -0.80 -12.45
N THR A 38 -1.62 -1.26 -11.34
CA THR A 38 -0.17 -1.25 -11.12
C THR A 38 0.46 -2.61 -11.42
N ASP A 39 -0.33 -3.59 -11.87
CA ASP A 39 0.13 -4.92 -12.23
C ASP A 39 0.80 -4.89 -13.62
N PRO A 40 2.09 -5.27 -13.74
CA PRO A 40 2.79 -5.32 -15.02
C PRO A 40 2.21 -6.38 -15.99
N ALA A 41 1.34 -7.27 -15.53
CA ALA A 41 0.75 -8.33 -16.34
C ALA A 41 -0.38 -7.90 -17.29
N HIS A 42 -0.69 -6.59 -17.42
CA HIS A 42 -1.76 -6.06 -18.30
C HIS A 42 -3.16 -6.68 -18.06
N SER A 43 -3.45 -7.00 -16.80
CA SER A 43 -4.65 -7.73 -16.40
C SER A 43 -5.95 -6.91 -16.53
N LEU A 44 -5.87 -5.57 -16.51
CA LEU A 44 -7.04 -4.69 -16.52
C LEU A 44 -7.64 -4.57 -17.92
N GLY A 45 -6.79 -4.40 -18.94
CA GLY A 45 -7.19 -4.38 -20.34
C GLY A 45 -7.84 -5.71 -20.74
N ASP A 46 -7.23 -6.82 -20.35
CA ASP A 46 -7.78 -8.16 -20.54
C ASP A 46 -9.15 -8.31 -19.85
N SER A 47 -9.29 -7.80 -18.61
CA SER A 47 -10.56 -7.86 -17.89
C SER A 47 -11.67 -7.07 -18.58
N PHE A 48 -11.36 -5.90 -19.17
CA PHE A 48 -12.32 -5.12 -19.95
C PHE A 48 -12.51 -5.62 -21.39
N GLY A 49 -11.60 -6.47 -21.89
CA GLY A 49 -11.59 -6.92 -23.28
C GLY A 49 -11.15 -5.83 -24.27
N ILE A 50 -10.33 -4.87 -23.83
CA ILE A 50 -9.85 -3.74 -24.63
C ILE A 50 -8.36 -3.51 -24.40
N LYS A 51 -7.67 -2.96 -25.40
CA LYS A 51 -6.27 -2.57 -25.24
C LYS A 51 -6.19 -1.23 -24.52
N LEU A 52 -5.57 -1.21 -23.34
CA LEU A 52 -5.31 0.00 -22.57
C LEU A 52 -3.93 0.58 -22.89
N SER A 53 -3.72 1.82 -22.43
CA SER A 53 -2.47 2.57 -22.59
C SER A 53 -2.04 3.20 -21.27
N SER A 54 -0.83 3.77 -21.24
CA SER A 54 -0.31 4.52 -20.10
C SER A 54 -1.08 5.80 -19.80
N GLU A 55 -1.88 6.31 -20.74
CA GLU A 55 -2.77 7.45 -20.49
C GLU A 55 -4.22 6.98 -20.29
N PRO A 56 -5.01 7.66 -19.44
CA PRO A 56 -6.41 7.32 -19.20
C PRO A 56 -7.23 7.32 -20.49
N LEU A 57 -7.89 6.20 -20.76
CA LEU A 57 -8.83 6.05 -21.87
C LEU A 57 -10.25 6.05 -21.30
N GLU A 58 -11.15 6.87 -21.86
CA GLU A 58 -12.58 6.78 -21.54
C GLU A 58 -13.17 5.53 -22.20
N ILE A 59 -13.69 4.61 -21.40
CA ILE A 59 -14.19 3.31 -21.86
C ILE A 59 -15.71 3.19 -21.76
N ARG A 60 -16.33 4.07 -20.99
CA ARG A 60 -17.78 4.26 -20.84
C ARG A 60 -18.00 5.66 -20.25
N GLU A 61 -19.21 6.20 -20.39
CA GLU A 61 -19.60 7.45 -19.72
C GLU A 61 -19.20 7.42 -18.23
N ASN A 62 -18.45 8.44 -17.81
CA ASN A 62 -17.91 8.61 -16.46
C ASN A 62 -16.88 7.55 -16.01
N LEU A 63 -16.36 6.71 -16.91
CA LEU A 63 -15.38 5.66 -16.58
C LEU A 63 -14.15 5.72 -17.48
N TRP A 64 -13.01 5.95 -16.85
CA TRP A 64 -11.69 5.89 -17.45
C TRP A 64 -10.91 4.68 -16.93
N ALA A 65 -10.12 4.07 -17.81
CA ALA A 65 -9.23 2.98 -17.47
C ALA A 65 -7.80 3.27 -17.94
N GLN A 66 -6.82 2.85 -17.14
CA GLN A 66 -5.41 3.07 -17.41
C GLN A 66 -4.58 1.86 -16.96
N GLU A 67 -3.58 1.50 -17.76
CA GLU A 67 -2.54 0.57 -17.35
C GLU A 67 -1.20 1.28 -17.38
N ILE A 68 -0.55 1.38 -16.23
CA ILE A 68 0.71 2.11 -16.15
C ILE A 68 1.81 1.27 -16.79
N ASN A 69 2.40 1.80 -17.86
CA ASN A 69 3.68 1.30 -18.35
C ASN A 69 4.80 1.92 -17.51
N THR A 70 5.33 1.13 -16.60
CA THR A 70 6.33 1.54 -15.62
C THR A 70 7.63 1.97 -16.28
N ILE A 71 8.04 1.33 -17.38
CA ILE A 71 9.23 1.70 -18.17
C ILE A 71 9.06 3.10 -18.76
N TYR A 72 7.91 3.38 -19.38
CA TYR A 72 7.63 4.68 -19.98
C TYR A 72 7.60 5.82 -18.95
N GLU A 73 6.93 5.61 -17.81
CA GLU A 73 6.84 6.62 -16.76
C GLU A 73 8.19 6.86 -16.05
N MET A 74 8.99 5.82 -15.90
CA MET A 74 10.34 5.91 -15.31
C MET A 74 11.28 6.79 -16.14
N GLU A 75 11.23 6.68 -17.47
CA GLU A 75 12.00 7.55 -18.37
C GLU A 75 11.59 9.03 -18.26
N LYS A 76 10.32 9.30 -17.92
CA LYS A 76 9.73 10.64 -17.91
C LYS A 76 9.96 11.40 -16.61
N GLY A 77 9.88 10.72 -15.45
CA GLY A 77 9.89 11.38 -14.13
C GLY A 77 11.10 11.12 -13.23
N TRP A 78 11.80 10.00 -13.41
CA TRP A 78 12.84 9.50 -12.50
C TRP A 78 14.14 9.10 -13.20
N GLY A 79 14.23 9.35 -14.50
CA GLY A 79 15.31 8.85 -15.34
C GLY A 79 16.69 9.37 -14.94
N LYS A 80 16.79 10.54 -14.29
CA LYS A 80 18.10 11.07 -13.88
C LYS A 80 18.52 10.54 -12.52
N LEU A 81 17.59 10.48 -11.56
CA LEU A 81 17.86 9.92 -10.24
C LEU A 81 18.24 8.44 -10.36
N GLN A 82 17.54 7.67 -11.19
CA GLN A 82 17.90 6.28 -11.48
C GLN A 82 19.30 6.17 -12.07
N LYS A 83 19.60 6.93 -13.15
CA LYS A 83 20.93 6.91 -13.78
C LYS A 83 22.04 7.26 -12.80
N TYR A 84 21.79 8.21 -11.91
CA TYR A 84 22.73 8.59 -10.86
C TYR A 84 22.96 7.48 -9.84
N ILE A 85 21.88 6.85 -9.37
CA ILE A 85 21.94 5.69 -8.48
C ILE A 85 22.70 4.54 -9.14
N THR A 86 22.43 4.22 -10.41
CA THR A 86 23.19 3.22 -11.18
C THR A 86 24.67 3.59 -11.32
N LEU A 87 24.99 4.87 -11.54
CA LEU A 87 26.38 5.35 -11.61
C LEU A 87 27.11 5.21 -10.27
N LEU A 88 26.43 5.47 -9.14
CA LEU A 88 26.98 5.23 -7.80
C LEU A 88 27.30 3.75 -7.61
N PHE A 89 26.38 2.84 -7.98
CA PHE A 89 26.57 1.39 -7.86
C PHE A 89 27.61 0.79 -8.80
N THR A 90 27.96 1.47 -9.89
CA THR A 90 28.98 0.99 -10.84
C THR A 90 30.36 1.60 -10.61
N SER A 91 30.46 2.55 -9.66
CA SER A 91 31.72 3.16 -9.26
C SER A 91 32.52 2.25 -8.32
N LYS A 92 33.85 2.37 -8.28
CA LYS A 92 34.78 1.54 -7.46
C LYS A 92 34.47 1.50 -5.95
N ALA A 93 33.58 2.36 -5.44
CA ALA A 93 33.08 2.29 -4.08
C ALA A 93 32.06 1.16 -3.84
N ALA A 94 31.63 0.46 -4.90
CA ALA A 94 30.69 -0.65 -4.84
C ALA A 94 31.35 -2.02 -4.59
N ASP A 95 32.68 -2.11 -4.45
CA ASP A 95 33.35 -3.37 -4.10
C ASP A 95 32.98 -3.86 -2.67
N ASP A 96 32.46 -2.97 -1.80
CA ASP A 96 31.89 -3.28 -0.48
C ASP A 96 30.36 -3.45 -0.48
N ILE A 97 29.70 -3.24 -1.63
CA ILE A 97 28.24 -3.39 -1.82
C ILE A 97 28.02 -4.81 -2.36
N THR A 98 27.54 -5.72 -1.52
CA THR A 98 27.32 -7.11 -1.95
C THR A 98 26.31 -7.17 -3.10
N THR A 99 26.38 -8.20 -3.95
CA THR A 99 25.39 -8.44 -5.02
C THR A 99 23.94 -8.55 -4.50
N GLU A 100 23.74 -8.78 -3.20
CA GLU A 100 22.44 -8.74 -2.51
C GLU A 100 21.91 -7.30 -2.26
N GLU A 101 22.81 -6.31 -2.19
CA GLU A 101 22.45 -4.88 -2.07
C GLU A 101 22.00 -4.29 -3.42
N LEU A 102 22.50 -4.84 -4.54
CA LEU A 102 22.05 -4.51 -5.90
C LEU A 102 20.61 -4.94 -6.19
N THR A 103 20.09 -5.93 -5.45
CA THR A 103 18.70 -6.36 -5.48
C THR A 103 17.76 -5.53 -4.59
N MET A 104 18.18 -4.35 -4.09
CA MET A 104 17.40 -3.51 -3.15
C MET A 104 16.46 -2.46 -3.78
N PHE A 105 16.32 -2.38 -5.10
CA PHE A 105 15.30 -1.53 -5.76
C PHE A 105 14.07 -2.27 -6.36
N PRO A 106 13.58 -3.41 -5.83
CA PRO A 106 12.32 -3.99 -6.27
C PRO A 106 11.17 -3.10 -5.79
N GLY A 107 10.12 -2.93 -6.60
CA GLY A 107 8.95 -2.11 -6.24
C GLY A 107 9.01 -0.62 -6.66
N MET A 108 10.05 -0.20 -7.39
CA MET A 108 10.11 1.13 -8.04
C MET A 108 8.93 1.36 -9.00
N GLU A 109 8.52 0.30 -9.69
CA GLU A 109 7.37 0.28 -10.59
C GLU A 109 6.06 0.68 -9.88
N ASP A 110 5.88 0.20 -8.65
CA ASP A 110 4.71 0.54 -7.85
C ASP A 110 4.76 1.99 -7.34
N LEU A 111 5.94 2.50 -6.97
CA LEU A 111 6.13 3.89 -6.53
C LEU A 111 5.70 4.88 -7.62
N ILE A 112 6.11 4.64 -8.86
CA ILE A 112 5.74 5.45 -10.01
C ILE A 112 4.21 5.47 -10.18
N SER A 113 3.58 4.32 -10.00
CA SER A 113 2.12 4.21 -10.07
C SER A 113 1.42 5.04 -8.98
N LEU A 114 1.95 5.05 -7.76
CA LEU A 114 1.44 5.87 -6.66
C LEU A 114 1.65 7.37 -6.91
N LEU A 115 2.76 7.79 -7.51
CA LEU A 115 2.98 9.19 -7.89
C LEU A 115 2.00 9.65 -8.97
N ARG A 116 1.61 8.77 -9.89
CA ARG A 116 0.57 9.10 -10.88
C ARG A 116 -0.80 9.32 -10.24
N VAL A 117 -1.12 8.57 -9.18
CA VAL A 117 -2.32 8.82 -8.35
C VAL A 117 -2.26 10.20 -7.71
N LEU A 118 -1.09 10.59 -7.18
CA LEU A 118 -0.89 11.92 -6.60
C LEU A 118 -1.15 13.03 -7.61
N ASP A 119 -0.70 12.88 -8.86
CA ASP A 119 -0.96 13.86 -9.92
C ASP A 119 -2.46 14.03 -10.17
N TYR A 120 -3.21 12.93 -10.33
CA TYR A 120 -4.65 12.99 -10.52
C TYR A 120 -5.39 13.54 -9.30
N TYR A 121 -4.90 13.21 -8.11
CA TYR A 121 -5.42 13.75 -6.86
C TYR A 121 -5.27 15.27 -6.80
N LYS A 122 -4.09 15.80 -7.12
CA LYS A 122 -3.81 17.24 -7.14
C LYS A 122 -4.61 18.00 -8.21
N GLN A 123 -4.85 17.36 -9.35
CA GLN A 123 -5.60 17.97 -10.45
C GLN A 123 -7.12 17.99 -10.22
N ASP A 124 -7.62 17.24 -9.22
CA ASP A 124 -9.05 17.08 -8.92
C ASP A 124 -9.87 16.63 -10.15
N THR A 125 -9.27 15.77 -10.98
CA THR A 125 -9.83 15.37 -12.29
C THR A 125 -10.98 14.38 -12.17
N TYR A 126 -10.94 13.52 -11.15
CA TYR A 126 -11.87 12.41 -10.93
C TYR A 126 -12.49 12.50 -9.55
N ASP A 127 -13.75 12.08 -9.43
CA ASP A 127 -14.42 11.94 -8.14
C ASP A 127 -13.90 10.70 -7.38
N VAL A 128 -13.52 9.65 -8.13
CA VAL A 128 -13.11 8.35 -7.59
C VAL A 128 -11.92 7.81 -8.37
N ILE A 129 -10.89 7.36 -7.65
CA ILE A 129 -9.74 6.61 -8.20
C ILE A 129 -9.72 5.23 -7.56
N ILE A 130 -9.75 4.19 -8.39
CA ILE A 130 -9.69 2.79 -7.98
C ILE A 130 -8.38 2.21 -8.47
N ILE A 131 -7.63 1.60 -7.54
CA ILE A 131 -6.30 1.08 -7.82
C ILE A 131 -6.35 -0.44 -7.66
N ASP A 132 -6.16 -1.14 -8.77
CA ASP A 132 -5.86 -2.57 -8.77
C ASP A 132 -4.37 -2.76 -8.50
N CYS A 133 -4.04 -2.99 -7.23
CA CYS A 133 -2.65 -3.19 -6.85
C CYS A 133 -2.23 -4.64 -7.11
N ALA A 134 -0.93 -4.87 -7.28
CA ALA A 134 -0.35 -6.23 -7.22
C ALA A 134 -0.32 -6.83 -5.80
N PRO A 135 -0.71 -6.07 -4.76
CA PRO A 135 0.21 -5.66 -3.71
C PRO A 135 0.72 -6.84 -2.86
N THR A 136 2.02 -6.87 -2.71
CA THR A 136 2.66 -7.42 -1.53
C THR A 136 2.75 -6.30 -0.48
N GLY A 137 3.03 -6.64 0.80
CA GLY A 137 3.39 -5.62 1.79
C GLY A 137 4.61 -4.77 1.39
N GLU A 138 5.32 -5.14 0.32
CA GLU A 138 6.53 -4.47 -0.16
C GLU A 138 6.21 -3.15 -0.88
N THR A 139 5.16 -3.09 -1.70
CA THR A 139 4.71 -1.86 -2.39
C THR A 139 4.40 -0.72 -1.40
N LEU A 140 3.76 -1.05 -0.28
CA LEU A 140 3.45 -0.09 0.77
C LEU A 140 4.64 0.15 1.71
N ALA A 141 5.59 -0.80 1.79
CA ALA A 141 6.84 -0.61 2.53
C ALA A 141 7.74 0.39 1.81
N MET A 142 7.61 0.50 0.48
CA MET A 142 8.24 1.55 -0.30
C MET A 142 7.73 2.95 0.08
N LEU A 143 6.59 3.12 0.76
CA LEU A 143 6.21 4.44 1.29
C LEU A 143 7.00 4.85 2.53
N SER A 144 7.74 3.92 3.16
CA SER A 144 8.79 4.23 4.13
C SER A 144 10.18 4.43 3.50
N PHE A 145 10.28 4.34 2.16
CA PHE A 145 11.49 4.65 1.41
C PHE A 145 11.96 6.10 1.55
N PRO A 146 11.10 7.14 1.68
CA PRO A 146 11.57 8.51 1.88
C PRO A 146 12.48 8.65 3.10
N ASP A 147 12.13 7.96 4.19
CA ASP A 147 12.92 7.95 5.43
C ASP A 147 14.28 7.25 5.21
N MET A 148 14.28 6.15 4.44
CA MET A 148 15.51 5.40 4.09
C MET A 148 16.42 6.17 3.14
N LEU A 149 15.87 6.77 2.09
CA LEU A 149 16.61 7.60 1.15
C LEU A 149 17.16 8.85 1.82
N GLY A 150 16.37 9.54 2.64
CA GLY A 150 16.82 10.67 3.43
C GLY A 150 18.03 10.30 4.29
N TRP A 151 17.93 9.20 5.02
CA TRP A 151 19.04 8.67 5.82
C TRP A 151 20.27 8.30 4.99
N TRP A 152 20.09 7.61 3.84
CA TRP A 152 21.18 7.21 2.97
C TRP A 152 21.90 8.43 2.37
N MET A 153 21.15 9.45 1.99
CA MET A 153 21.67 10.72 1.50
C MET A 153 22.45 11.49 2.57
N GLU A 154 21.96 11.54 3.81
CA GLU A 154 22.70 12.12 4.93
C GLU A 154 24.00 11.36 5.22
N LYS A 155 23.98 10.03 5.11
CA LYS A 155 25.14 9.17 5.37
C LYS A 155 26.21 9.29 4.28
N LEU A 156 25.82 9.28 3.01
CA LEU A 156 26.76 9.39 1.88
C LEU A 156 27.24 10.82 1.64
N PHE A 157 26.37 11.79 1.89
CA PHE A 157 26.65 13.21 1.69
C PHE A 157 26.34 13.99 2.97
N PRO A 158 27.16 13.86 4.04
CA PRO A 158 26.99 14.61 5.29
C PRO A 158 27.14 16.13 5.14
N ILE A 159 27.38 16.59 3.92
CA ILE A 159 27.65 17.95 3.52
C ILE A 159 26.33 18.56 3.03
N LYS A 160 25.87 19.65 3.64
CA LYS A 160 24.65 20.35 3.19
C LYS A 160 24.79 20.84 1.74
N ARG A 161 23.68 20.90 0.99
CA ARG A 161 23.58 21.36 -0.42
C ARG A 161 24.46 22.58 -0.76
N LYS A 162 24.56 23.57 0.14
CA LYS A 162 25.38 24.78 -0.06
C LYS A 162 26.89 24.52 -0.06
N VAL A 163 27.37 23.54 0.69
CA VAL A 163 28.79 23.21 0.81
C VAL A 163 29.22 22.30 -0.35
N LEU A 164 28.38 21.36 -0.80
CA LEU A 164 28.62 20.52 -1.98
C LEU A 164 29.02 21.34 -3.21
N LYS A 165 28.36 22.47 -3.46
CA LYS A 165 28.67 23.37 -4.60
C LYS A 165 30.10 23.89 -4.60
N VAL A 166 30.69 24.09 -3.42
CA VAL A 166 32.02 24.67 -3.25
C VAL A 166 33.09 23.58 -3.29
N VAL A 167 32.85 22.42 -2.69
CA VAL A 167 33.82 21.32 -2.63
C VAL A 167 33.77 20.37 -3.83
N ARG A 168 32.76 20.45 -4.71
CA ARG A 168 32.60 19.53 -5.86
C ARG A 168 33.87 19.27 -6.68
N PRO A 169 34.66 20.28 -7.09
CA PRO A 169 35.84 20.07 -7.93
C PRO A 169 36.98 19.33 -7.20
N VAL A 170 37.01 19.42 -5.87
CA VAL A 170 38.11 18.93 -5.02
C VAL A 170 37.74 17.61 -4.34
N ALA A 171 36.45 17.40 -4.06
CA ALA A 171 35.95 16.23 -3.36
C ALA A 171 35.70 15.03 -4.29
N GLN A 172 35.40 15.25 -5.58
CA GLN A 172 35.11 14.16 -6.51
C GLN A 172 36.28 13.16 -6.71
N PRO A 173 37.55 13.59 -6.81
CA PRO A 173 38.69 12.67 -6.83
C PRO A 173 38.96 11.99 -5.48
N LEU A 174 38.52 12.60 -4.37
CA LEU A 174 38.88 12.21 -3.01
C LEU A 174 37.86 11.24 -2.38
N LEU A 175 36.58 11.39 -2.73
CA LEU A 175 35.48 10.56 -2.24
C LEU A 175 35.30 9.26 -3.02
N GLY A 176 35.92 9.11 -4.19
CA GLY A 176 35.78 7.91 -5.02
C GLY A 176 34.38 7.64 -5.58
N VAL A 177 33.41 8.51 -5.27
CA VAL A 177 32.02 8.45 -5.74
C VAL A 177 31.62 9.67 -6.56
N PRO A 178 30.81 9.50 -7.61
CA PRO A 178 30.27 10.62 -8.39
C PRO A 178 29.35 11.50 -7.53
N LEU A 179 29.66 12.79 -7.42
CA LEU A 179 28.82 13.74 -6.70
C LEU A 179 27.56 14.11 -7.51
N PRO A 180 26.38 14.22 -6.87
CA PRO A 180 25.14 14.53 -7.57
C PRO A 180 25.20 15.95 -8.14
N THR A 181 24.61 16.15 -9.33
CA THR A 181 24.38 17.48 -9.90
C THR A 181 23.21 18.17 -9.19
N ASP A 182 23.08 19.49 -9.39
CA ASP A 182 21.96 20.25 -8.82
C ASP A 182 20.60 19.72 -9.29
N ASP A 183 20.48 19.33 -10.55
CA ASP A 183 19.22 18.79 -11.11
C ASP A 183 18.87 17.40 -10.55
N ILE A 184 19.85 16.55 -10.23
CA ILE A 184 19.62 15.29 -9.52
C ILE A 184 19.15 15.57 -8.09
N MET A 185 19.75 16.54 -7.41
CA MET A 185 19.34 16.92 -6.05
C MET A 185 17.92 17.51 -6.02
N ASP A 186 17.55 18.29 -7.03
CA ASP A 186 16.20 18.83 -7.16
C ASP A 186 15.18 17.72 -7.47
N GLU A 187 15.48 16.79 -8.38
CA GLU A 187 14.63 15.62 -8.68
C GLU A 187 14.42 14.73 -7.45
N LEU A 188 15.47 14.48 -6.68
CA LEU A 188 15.41 13.76 -5.41
C LEU A 188 14.54 14.49 -4.37
N THR A 189 14.71 15.80 -4.20
CA THR A 189 13.93 16.58 -3.23
C THR A 189 12.45 16.55 -3.59
N SER A 190 12.12 16.83 -4.85
CA SER A 190 10.75 16.77 -5.37
C SER A 190 10.12 15.38 -5.16
N THR A 191 10.89 14.34 -5.44
CA THR A 191 10.47 12.95 -5.23
C THR A 191 10.14 12.66 -3.77
N LEU A 192 11.02 13.05 -2.84
CA LEU A 192 10.81 12.82 -1.42
C LEU A 192 9.58 13.57 -0.89
N GLU A 193 9.38 14.81 -1.35
CA GLU A 193 8.19 15.61 -1.04
C GLU A 193 6.91 14.92 -1.54
N GLN A 194 6.88 14.50 -2.82
CA GLN A 194 5.73 13.81 -3.39
C GLN A 194 5.41 12.49 -2.68
N LEU A 195 6.42 11.71 -2.28
CA LEU A 195 6.20 10.48 -1.52
C LEU A 195 5.66 10.76 -0.11
N GLY A 196 6.11 11.84 0.53
CA GLY A 196 5.54 12.31 1.79
C GLY A 196 4.06 12.66 1.65
N GLU A 197 3.71 13.43 0.63
CA GLU A 197 2.32 13.78 0.33
C GLU A 197 1.46 12.55 0.03
N MET A 198 1.99 11.60 -0.75
CA MET A 198 1.28 10.37 -1.09
C MET A 198 1.03 9.50 0.15
N ARG A 199 2.02 9.41 1.05
CA ARG A 199 1.85 8.74 2.36
C ARG A 199 0.73 9.38 3.17
N ASP A 200 0.66 10.70 3.19
CA ASP A 200 -0.35 11.45 3.94
C ASP A 200 -1.76 11.21 3.34
N ILE A 201 -1.88 11.18 2.01
CA ILE A 201 -3.14 10.86 1.30
C ILE A 201 -3.58 9.42 1.57
N LEU A 202 -2.65 8.45 1.51
CA LEU A 202 -2.96 7.04 1.77
C LEU A 202 -3.34 6.78 3.23
N SER A 203 -2.82 7.58 4.15
CA SER A 203 -3.16 7.53 5.58
C SER A 203 -4.42 8.33 5.93
N ASN A 204 -4.90 9.19 5.03
CA ASN A 204 -6.15 9.93 5.23
C ASN A 204 -7.36 9.00 5.07
N ARG A 205 -7.96 8.65 6.21
CA ARG A 205 -9.06 7.67 6.31
C ARG A 205 -10.40 8.15 5.74
N GLU A 206 -10.55 9.46 5.49
CA GLU A 206 -11.73 10.03 4.84
C GLU A 206 -11.64 9.96 3.31
N VAL A 207 -10.41 10.02 2.79
CA VAL A 207 -10.12 10.02 1.34
C VAL A 207 -9.81 8.61 0.85
N THR A 208 -8.97 7.88 1.58
CA THR A 208 -8.40 6.60 1.14
C THR A 208 -8.88 5.43 2.01
N SER A 209 -9.17 4.31 1.34
CA SER A 209 -9.33 3.02 2.03
C SER A 209 -8.76 1.88 1.20
N ILE A 210 -8.53 0.76 1.88
CA ILE A 210 -7.99 -0.46 1.29
C ILE A 210 -9.00 -1.59 1.50
N ARG A 211 -9.25 -2.38 0.47
CA ARG A 211 -10.14 -3.53 0.49
C ARG A 211 -9.38 -4.80 0.14
N ILE A 212 -9.41 -5.79 1.04
CA ILE A 212 -8.66 -7.04 0.85
C ILE A 212 -9.55 -8.07 0.15
N VAL A 213 -9.13 -8.52 -1.02
CA VAL A 213 -9.75 -9.59 -1.79
C VAL A 213 -9.19 -10.94 -1.39
N VAL A 214 -10.08 -11.89 -1.09
CA VAL A 214 -9.76 -13.21 -0.57
C VAL A 214 -10.66 -14.26 -1.21
N ASN A 215 -10.11 -15.44 -1.48
CA ASN A 215 -10.91 -16.64 -1.76
C ASN A 215 -11.06 -17.43 -0.46
N PRO A 216 -12.17 -18.17 -0.27
CA PRO A 216 -12.40 -19.00 0.91
C PRO A 216 -11.50 -20.25 0.93
N GLU A 217 -10.18 -20.04 1.04
CA GLU A 217 -9.11 -21.03 1.02
C GLU A 217 -8.06 -20.70 2.09
N LYS A 218 -7.58 -21.71 2.81
CA LYS A 218 -6.67 -21.54 3.96
C LYS A 218 -5.44 -20.69 3.66
N MET A 219 -4.75 -20.97 2.55
CA MET A 219 -3.51 -20.26 2.20
C MET A 219 -3.77 -18.80 1.85
N VAL A 220 -4.89 -18.51 1.17
CA VAL A 220 -5.26 -17.15 0.78
C VAL A 220 -5.67 -16.34 2.01
N ILE A 221 -6.41 -16.95 2.94
CA ILE A 221 -6.78 -16.32 4.22
C ILE A 221 -5.54 -15.98 5.06
N LYS A 222 -4.56 -16.89 5.11
CA LYS A 222 -3.30 -16.64 5.84
C LYS A 222 -2.52 -15.47 5.25
N GLU A 223 -2.56 -15.29 3.94
CA GLU A 223 -1.95 -14.13 3.29
C GLU A 223 -2.71 -12.84 3.60
N ALA A 224 -4.05 -12.86 3.51
CA ALA A 224 -4.89 -11.73 3.88
C ALA A 224 -4.68 -11.30 5.35
N GLN A 225 -4.47 -12.25 6.26
CA GLN A 225 -4.12 -11.97 7.67
C GLN A 225 -2.80 -11.20 7.77
N ARG A 226 -1.74 -11.66 7.09
CA ARG A 226 -0.43 -10.97 7.08
C ARG A 226 -0.53 -9.56 6.48
N SER A 227 -1.22 -9.43 5.35
CA SER A 227 -1.47 -8.13 4.73
C SER A 227 -2.24 -7.21 5.68
N PHE A 228 -3.25 -7.70 6.38
CA PHE A 228 -4.00 -6.90 7.35
C PHE A 228 -3.12 -6.44 8.50
N THR A 229 -2.32 -7.32 9.12
CA THR A 229 -1.34 -6.94 10.15
C THR A 229 -0.42 -5.82 9.65
N TYR A 230 0.11 -5.99 8.45
CA TYR A 230 0.99 -5.02 7.81
C TYR A 230 0.30 -3.66 7.62
N LEU A 231 -0.93 -3.63 7.10
CA LEU A 231 -1.68 -2.40 6.86
C LEU A 231 -2.02 -1.67 8.16
N ASN A 232 -2.41 -2.41 9.22
CA ASN A 232 -2.66 -1.85 10.55
C ASN A 232 -1.39 -1.25 11.16
N LEU A 233 -0.25 -1.92 10.98
CA LEU A 233 1.04 -1.42 11.41
C LEU A 233 1.39 -0.10 10.73
N TYR A 234 0.88 0.20 9.53
CA TYR A 234 1.11 1.48 8.83
C TYR A 234 0.03 2.54 9.05
N ASP A 235 -1.01 2.23 9.83
CA ASP A 235 -2.20 3.09 10.06
C ASP A 235 -3.07 3.30 8.82
N TYR A 236 -2.96 2.43 7.81
CA TYR A 236 -3.83 2.48 6.64
C TYR A 236 -5.23 1.93 6.95
N ASN A 237 -6.26 2.60 6.42
CA ASN A 237 -7.65 2.22 6.67
C ASN A 237 -8.08 1.06 5.78
N VAL A 238 -8.01 -0.16 6.30
CA VAL A 238 -8.69 -1.29 5.67
C VAL A 238 -10.17 -1.23 6.05
N ASP A 239 -11.04 -1.02 5.07
CA ASP A 239 -12.46 -0.76 5.34
C ASP A 239 -13.39 -1.92 4.99
N ALA A 240 -12.95 -2.90 4.19
CA ALA A 240 -13.75 -4.09 3.87
C ALA A 240 -12.91 -5.30 3.44
N ILE A 241 -13.52 -6.48 3.54
CA ILE A 241 -13.03 -7.74 2.96
C ILE A 241 -13.95 -8.17 1.82
N MET A 242 -13.38 -8.50 0.67
CA MET A 242 -14.10 -8.97 -0.52
C MET A 242 -13.84 -10.47 -0.71
N ILE A 243 -14.82 -11.30 -0.43
CA ILE A 243 -14.74 -12.74 -0.69
C ILE A 243 -15.15 -13.02 -2.13
N ASN A 244 -14.22 -13.50 -2.95
CA ASN A 244 -14.50 -13.87 -4.34
C ASN A 244 -14.70 -15.38 -4.50
N ARG A 245 -15.30 -15.77 -5.63
CA ARG A 245 -15.48 -17.17 -6.06
C ARG A 245 -16.23 -18.03 -5.05
N VAL A 246 -17.28 -17.47 -4.44
CA VAL A 246 -18.17 -18.22 -3.55
C VAL A 246 -19.10 -19.10 -4.38
N ILE A 247 -19.06 -20.41 -4.18
CA ILE A 247 -19.94 -21.33 -4.92
C ILE A 247 -21.41 -21.00 -4.59
N PRO A 248 -22.26 -20.67 -5.58
CA PRO A 248 -23.64 -20.30 -5.32
C PRO A 248 -24.45 -21.41 -4.64
N ASN A 249 -25.42 -21.02 -3.82
CA ASN A 249 -26.34 -21.98 -3.20
C ASN A 249 -27.24 -22.69 -4.22
N THR A 250 -27.46 -22.08 -5.39
CA THR A 250 -28.19 -22.66 -6.53
C THR A 250 -27.48 -23.86 -7.15
N VAL A 251 -26.17 -24.02 -6.96
CA VAL A 251 -25.43 -25.22 -7.34
C VAL A 251 -25.75 -26.33 -6.34
N THR A 252 -26.49 -27.34 -6.79
CA THR A 252 -26.95 -28.48 -6.00
C THR A 252 -26.24 -29.80 -6.34
N ASP A 253 -25.30 -29.76 -7.30
CA ASP A 253 -24.54 -30.93 -7.72
C ASP A 253 -23.74 -31.52 -6.53
N PRO A 254 -23.88 -32.84 -6.24
CA PRO A 254 -23.17 -33.51 -5.14
C PRO A 254 -21.65 -33.37 -5.18
N TYR A 255 -21.05 -33.24 -6.36
CA TYR A 255 -19.61 -33.08 -6.53
C TYR A 255 -19.08 -31.83 -5.81
N PHE A 256 -19.84 -30.73 -5.84
CA PHE A 256 -19.45 -29.47 -5.22
C PHE A 256 -19.73 -29.42 -3.71
N GLN A 257 -20.38 -30.42 -3.12
CA GLN A 257 -20.80 -30.40 -1.72
C GLN A 257 -19.60 -30.26 -0.77
N ALA A 258 -18.54 -31.03 -0.98
CA ALA A 258 -17.32 -30.97 -0.16
C ALA A 258 -16.63 -29.59 -0.22
N TRP A 259 -16.65 -28.95 -1.40
CA TRP A 259 -16.12 -27.59 -1.56
C TRP A 259 -17.01 -26.56 -0.89
N LYS A 260 -18.34 -26.67 -0.99
CA LYS A 260 -19.28 -25.77 -0.28
C LYS A 260 -19.11 -25.85 1.23
N ASP A 261 -18.94 -27.05 1.79
CA ASP A 261 -18.71 -27.25 3.22
C ASP A 261 -17.37 -26.64 3.67
N THR A 262 -16.33 -26.81 2.85
CA THR A 262 -15.02 -26.20 3.05
C THR A 262 -15.09 -24.67 2.99
N GLN A 263 -15.76 -24.12 1.97
CA GLN A 263 -15.95 -22.68 1.82
C GLN A 263 -16.76 -22.11 3.00
N LYS A 264 -17.80 -22.80 3.47
CA LYS A 264 -18.58 -22.39 4.65
C LYS A 264 -17.69 -22.24 5.88
N LYS A 265 -16.84 -23.25 6.17
CA LYS A 265 -15.87 -23.19 7.26
C LYS A 265 -14.92 -22.00 7.12
N TYR A 266 -14.36 -21.79 5.92
CA TYR A 266 -13.40 -20.71 5.68
C TYR A 266 -14.05 -19.32 5.67
N LYS A 267 -15.30 -19.20 5.22
CA LYS A 267 -16.08 -17.96 5.34
C LYS A 267 -16.32 -17.58 6.79
N THR A 268 -16.66 -18.54 7.66
CA THR A 268 -16.73 -18.30 9.10
C THR A 268 -15.38 -17.84 9.66
N LEU A 269 -14.28 -18.50 9.28
CA LEU A 269 -12.94 -18.09 9.69
C LEU A 269 -12.61 -16.66 9.24
N ILE A 270 -12.91 -16.29 7.99
CA ILE A 270 -12.71 -14.93 7.46
C ILE A 270 -13.55 -13.95 8.30
N LYS A 271 -14.82 -14.27 8.53
CA LYS A 271 -15.72 -13.43 9.33
C LYS A 271 -15.15 -13.18 10.72
N ASP A 272 -14.75 -14.22 11.43
CA ASP A 272 -14.24 -14.11 12.79
C ASP A 272 -12.88 -13.43 12.85
N SER A 273 -12.02 -13.65 11.84
CA SER A 273 -10.67 -13.06 11.78
C SER A 273 -10.72 -11.55 11.59
N PHE A 274 -11.62 -11.05 10.76
CA PHE A 274 -11.61 -9.66 10.31
C PHE A 274 -12.72 -8.81 10.94
N GLN A 275 -13.40 -9.27 12.00
CA GLN A 275 -14.35 -8.41 12.70
C GLN A 275 -13.65 -7.15 13.23
N PRO A 276 -14.30 -5.98 13.17
CA PRO A 276 -15.68 -5.72 12.75
C PRO A 276 -15.85 -5.32 11.26
N LEU A 277 -14.87 -5.62 10.39
CA LEU A 277 -14.93 -5.21 8.99
C LEU A 277 -16.15 -5.79 8.25
N PRO A 278 -16.85 -4.96 7.45
CA PRO A 278 -17.83 -5.43 6.49
C PRO A 278 -17.24 -6.42 5.49
N ILE A 279 -18.06 -7.42 5.12
CA ILE A 279 -17.69 -8.48 4.19
C ILE A 279 -18.66 -8.47 3.02
N TYR A 280 -18.10 -8.43 1.82
CA TYR A 280 -18.85 -8.50 0.56
C TYR A 280 -18.49 -9.79 -0.17
N GLU A 281 -19.48 -10.46 -0.75
CA GLU A 281 -19.28 -11.76 -1.38
C GLU A 281 -19.67 -11.70 -2.86
N ALA A 282 -18.74 -12.05 -3.74
CA ALA A 282 -19.01 -12.30 -5.15
C ALA A 282 -19.18 -13.81 -5.39
N PRO A 283 -20.23 -14.23 -6.10
CA PRO A 283 -20.40 -15.62 -6.47
C PRO A 283 -19.31 -16.06 -7.46
N MET A 284 -19.06 -17.36 -7.53
CA MET A 284 -18.37 -17.96 -8.67
C MET A 284 -19.32 -17.94 -9.87
N PHE A 285 -18.97 -17.16 -10.89
CA PHE A 285 -19.73 -17.05 -12.12
C PHE A 285 -19.53 -18.28 -13.02
N GLU A 286 -20.53 -18.56 -13.84
CA GLU A 286 -20.59 -19.69 -14.78
C GLU A 286 -19.66 -19.54 -15.99
N GLN A 287 -19.10 -18.35 -16.19
CA GLN A 287 -18.21 -18.02 -17.29
C GLN A 287 -17.11 -17.08 -16.81
N GLU A 288 -16.11 -16.86 -17.66
CA GLU A 288 -15.03 -15.92 -17.39
C GLU A 288 -15.55 -14.49 -17.20
N VAL A 289 -14.94 -13.78 -16.25
CA VAL A 289 -15.33 -12.41 -15.91
C VAL A 289 -14.54 -11.42 -16.78
N VAL A 290 -14.93 -11.37 -18.06
CA VAL A 290 -14.33 -10.50 -19.08
C VAL A 290 -15.42 -9.67 -19.77
N GLY A 291 -15.09 -8.41 -20.03
CA GLY A 291 -15.97 -7.46 -20.70
C GLY A 291 -16.90 -6.72 -19.76
N LEU A 292 -17.35 -5.55 -20.22
CA LEU A 292 -18.17 -4.61 -19.43
C LEU A 292 -19.43 -5.26 -18.83
N SER A 293 -20.13 -6.11 -19.59
CA SER A 293 -21.37 -6.75 -19.14
C SER A 293 -21.15 -7.70 -17.96
N MET A 294 -20.07 -8.50 -17.99
CA MET A 294 -19.76 -9.42 -16.90
C MET A 294 -19.23 -8.69 -15.67
N LEU A 295 -18.39 -7.68 -15.86
CA LEU A 295 -17.91 -6.85 -14.77
C LEU A 295 -19.04 -6.07 -14.09
N GLU A 296 -20.04 -5.62 -14.86
CA GLU A 296 -21.25 -5.01 -14.30
C GLU A 296 -22.03 -6.01 -13.43
N ARG A 297 -22.22 -7.26 -13.89
CA ARG A 297 -22.84 -8.33 -13.10
C ARG A 297 -22.09 -8.61 -11.79
N VAL A 298 -20.76 -8.59 -11.82
CA VAL A 298 -19.94 -8.72 -10.59
C VAL A 298 -20.23 -7.57 -9.64
N GLY A 299 -20.23 -6.34 -10.15
CA GLY A 299 -20.53 -5.15 -9.34
C GLY A 299 -21.92 -5.19 -8.72
N ASP A 300 -22.94 -5.59 -9.50
CA ASP A 300 -24.32 -5.70 -9.01
C ASP A 300 -24.43 -6.76 -7.90
N SER A 301 -23.69 -7.87 -8.03
CA SER A 301 -23.67 -8.93 -7.00
C SER A 301 -22.99 -8.49 -5.69
N LEU A 302 -21.93 -7.69 -5.80
CA LEU A 302 -21.13 -7.22 -4.67
C LEU A 302 -21.84 -6.10 -3.90
N PHE A 303 -22.32 -5.09 -4.63
CA PHE A 303 -22.75 -3.84 -4.00
C PHE A 303 -24.26 -3.74 -3.81
N LYS A 304 -25.08 -4.54 -4.49
CA LYS A 304 -26.57 -4.49 -4.41
C LYS A 304 -27.10 -3.04 -4.56
N THR A 305 -28.40 -2.79 -4.44
CA THR A 305 -28.95 -1.42 -4.58
C THR A 305 -28.59 -0.49 -3.43
N ASP A 306 -28.22 -1.04 -2.27
CA ASP A 306 -28.26 -0.29 -1.01
C ASP A 306 -26.87 0.02 -0.44
N HIS A 307 -25.79 -0.46 -1.09
CA HIS A 307 -24.43 -0.17 -0.66
C HIS A 307 -23.67 0.57 -1.74
N SER A 308 -23.29 1.80 -1.47
CA SER A 308 -22.43 2.54 -2.40
C SER A 308 -21.04 1.86 -2.51
N PRO A 309 -20.47 1.69 -3.71
CA PRO A 309 -19.12 1.19 -3.88
C PRO A 309 -18.06 2.16 -3.35
N THR A 310 -18.39 3.45 -3.14
CA THR A 310 -17.42 4.50 -2.84
C THR A 310 -17.35 4.94 -1.38
N GLU A 311 -18.36 4.61 -0.58
CA GLU A 311 -18.36 4.92 0.86
C GLU A 311 -17.20 4.24 1.59
N VAL A 312 -16.69 4.91 2.63
CA VAL A 312 -15.82 4.29 3.63
C VAL A 312 -16.68 3.34 4.47
N LYS A 313 -16.41 2.04 4.37
CA LYS A 313 -17.25 0.99 4.98
C LYS A 313 -16.97 0.77 6.46
N PHE A 314 -15.76 1.08 6.88
CA PHE A 314 -15.31 1.02 8.26
C PHE A 314 -14.17 2.02 8.44
N ASN A 315 -14.12 2.64 9.62
CA ASN A 315 -13.09 3.61 9.97
C ASN A 315 -12.65 3.39 11.42
N GLY A 316 -11.87 2.34 11.65
CA GLY A 316 -11.26 2.04 12.94
C GLY A 316 -9.82 2.51 13.00
N ARG A 317 -9.49 3.38 13.96
CA ARG A 317 -8.09 3.77 14.19
C ARG A 317 -7.29 2.58 14.67
N THR A 318 -6.14 2.35 14.04
CA THR A 318 -5.26 1.24 14.37
C THR A 318 -4.11 1.72 15.27
N GLN A 319 -3.87 3.04 15.31
CA GLN A 319 -2.86 3.68 16.16
C GLN A 319 -3.42 4.93 16.84
N TYR A 320 -3.15 5.09 18.14
CA TYR A 320 -3.47 6.32 18.86
C TYR A 320 -2.69 6.42 20.18
N VAL A 321 -2.57 7.65 20.70
CA VAL A 321 -2.01 7.91 22.02
C VAL A 321 -3.15 8.22 22.98
N LYS A 322 -3.14 7.57 24.14
CA LYS A 322 -4.01 7.92 25.28
C LYS A 322 -3.15 8.31 26.48
N LYS A 323 -3.66 9.20 27.32
CA LYS A 323 -3.02 9.59 28.58
C LYS A 323 -3.53 8.68 29.71
N ASP A 324 -2.63 8.22 30.56
CA ASP A 324 -2.93 7.39 31.74
C ASP A 324 -2.18 7.94 32.95
N GLY A 325 -2.86 8.76 33.75
CA GLY A 325 -2.21 9.53 34.82
C GLY A 325 -1.15 10.50 34.28
N ASP A 326 0.10 10.34 34.74
CA ASP A 326 1.26 11.11 34.27
C ASP A 326 2.01 10.43 33.11
N GLU A 327 1.57 9.23 32.69
CA GLU A 327 2.13 8.47 31.58
C GLU A 327 1.30 8.62 30.31
N TYR A 328 1.90 8.24 29.18
CA TYR A 328 1.21 8.10 27.90
C TYR A 328 1.29 6.66 27.43
N ILE A 329 0.21 6.17 26.84
CA ILE A 329 0.15 4.84 26.23
C ILE A 329 -0.02 5.01 24.73
N PHE A 330 0.98 4.60 23.97
CA PHE A 330 0.86 4.43 22.53
C PHE A 330 0.27 3.06 22.24
N VAL A 331 -0.91 3.05 21.63
CA VAL A 331 -1.68 1.85 21.33
C VAL A 331 -1.54 1.55 19.84
N LEU A 332 -1.11 0.32 19.51
CA LEU A 332 -1.04 -0.17 18.13
C LEU A 332 -1.80 -1.49 17.99
N SER A 333 -2.71 -1.57 17.01
CA SER A 333 -3.31 -2.83 16.60
C SER A 333 -2.33 -3.59 15.71
N ILE A 334 -1.98 -4.81 16.11
CA ILE A 334 -1.07 -5.70 15.40
C ILE A 334 -1.70 -7.10 15.36
N PRO A 335 -2.84 -7.26 14.65
CA PRO A 335 -3.61 -8.50 14.65
C PRO A 335 -2.84 -9.66 14.07
N PHE A 336 -3.20 -10.87 14.48
CA PHE A 336 -2.60 -12.12 13.97
C PHE A 336 -1.10 -12.27 14.23
N SER A 337 -0.54 -11.49 15.16
CA SER A 337 0.86 -11.57 15.56
C SER A 337 1.02 -12.34 16.85
N ASN A 338 2.12 -13.10 16.95
CA ASN A 338 2.48 -13.80 18.18
C ASN A 338 3.43 -12.94 19.01
N LYS A 339 3.27 -12.97 20.35
CA LYS A 339 4.15 -12.24 21.27
C LYS A 339 5.64 -12.58 21.08
N SER A 340 5.95 -13.82 20.73
CA SER A 340 7.34 -14.28 20.46
C SER A 340 7.95 -13.69 19.19
N GLU A 341 7.12 -13.17 18.28
CA GLU A 341 7.55 -12.58 17.01
C GLU A 341 7.57 -11.05 17.08
N LEU A 342 7.19 -10.47 18.23
CA LEU A 342 7.21 -9.03 18.46
C LEU A 342 8.54 -8.60 19.06
N SER A 343 9.15 -7.58 18.46
CA SER A 343 10.25 -6.85 19.09
C SER A 343 10.04 -5.34 19.01
N LEU A 344 10.55 -4.66 20.03
CA LEU A 344 10.37 -3.23 20.23
C LEU A 344 11.71 -2.60 20.61
N ASN A 345 12.07 -1.51 19.94
CA ASN A 345 13.25 -0.73 20.29
C ASN A 345 12.98 0.76 20.07
N GLN A 346 13.47 1.63 20.95
CA GLN A 346 13.43 3.07 20.79
C GLN A 346 14.82 3.59 20.44
N LYS A 347 14.94 4.40 19.39
CA LYS A 347 16.19 5.06 19.00
C LYS A 347 15.91 6.55 18.80
N GLY A 348 16.22 7.35 19.82
CA GLY A 348 15.87 8.77 19.84
C GLY A 348 14.35 8.94 19.73
N ASP A 349 13.94 9.63 18.67
CA ASP A 349 12.54 9.99 18.40
C ASP A 349 11.79 8.92 17.59
N GLU A 350 12.45 7.79 17.32
CA GLU A 350 11.89 6.68 16.54
C GLU A 350 11.58 5.46 17.40
N LEU A 351 10.46 4.83 17.08
CA LEU A 351 10.04 3.55 17.61
C LEU A 351 10.13 2.49 16.51
N ILE A 352 11.01 1.52 16.71
CA ILE A 352 11.20 0.39 15.80
C ILE A 352 10.37 -0.78 16.32
N ILE A 353 9.38 -1.19 15.54
CA ILE A 353 8.52 -2.35 15.82
C ILE A 353 8.81 -3.43 14.78
N ARG A 354 9.04 -4.66 15.23
CA ARG A 354 9.03 -5.84 14.37
C ARG A 354 7.86 -6.74 14.76
N ALA A 355 7.14 -7.25 13.77
CA ALA A 355 6.12 -8.27 13.91
C ALA A 355 6.35 -9.34 12.82
N GLY A 356 6.96 -10.46 13.22
CA GLY A 356 7.37 -11.51 12.28
C GLY A 356 8.39 -11.01 11.26
N SER A 357 8.05 -11.08 9.98
CA SER A 357 8.88 -10.58 8.88
C SER A 357 8.79 -9.08 8.66
N VAL A 358 7.80 -8.40 9.26
CA VAL A 358 7.55 -6.97 9.06
C VAL A 358 8.33 -6.16 10.08
N LYS A 359 9.03 -5.12 9.62
CA LYS A 359 9.68 -4.12 10.47
C LYS A 359 9.18 -2.74 10.06
N ARG A 360 8.73 -1.94 11.03
CA ARG A 360 8.35 -0.54 10.83
C ARG A 360 9.12 0.36 11.79
N ASN A 361 9.62 1.48 11.26
CA ASN A 361 10.10 2.59 12.07
C ASN A 361 8.99 3.63 12.12
N ILE A 362 8.58 4.03 13.33
CA ILE A 362 7.52 4.99 13.57
C ILE A 362 8.16 6.22 14.20
N THR A 363 8.05 7.37 13.54
CA THR A 363 8.37 8.66 14.17
C THR A 363 7.36 8.94 15.27
N LEU A 364 7.84 9.13 16.49
CA LEU A 364 6.98 9.35 17.64
C LEU A 364 6.25 10.70 17.53
N PRO A 365 4.94 10.76 17.88
CA PRO A 365 4.24 12.02 18.05
C PRO A 365 4.99 12.93 19.04
N LYS A 366 4.92 14.24 18.83
CA LYS A 366 5.60 15.26 19.67
C LYS A 366 5.39 15.08 21.17
N THR A 367 4.25 14.52 21.57
CA THR A 367 3.91 14.22 22.97
C THR A 367 4.76 13.10 23.59
N LEU A 368 5.33 12.22 22.77
CA LEU A 368 6.11 11.05 23.19
C LEU A 368 7.61 11.20 22.94
N THR A 369 8.01 12.13 22.08
CA THR A 369 9.39 12.32 21.60
C THR A 369 10.43 12.43 22.71
N HIS A 370 10.07 13.02 23.86
CA HIS A 370 10.99 13.23 24.99
C HIS A 370 10.84 12.20 26.11
N LEU A 371 9.98 11.20 25.92
CA LEU A 371 9.66 10.18 26.93
C LEU A 371 10.35 8.87 26.58
N SER A 372 10.70 8.09 27.61
CA SER A 372 11.28 6.75 27.42
C SER A 372 10.23 5.67 27.61
N ILE A 373 10.41 4.55 26.91
CA ILE A 373 9.57 3.36 27.10
C ILE A 373 9.76 2.82 28.51
N GLN A 374 8.68 2.80 29.30
CA GLN A 374 8.63 2.20 30.63
C GLN A 374 8.25 0.72 30.58
N GLY A 375 7.51 0.32 29.54
CA GLY A 375 7.12 -1.07 29.33
C GLY A 375 6.20 -1.24 28.14
N ALA A 376 6.03 -2.48 27.69
CA ALA A 376 5.10 -2.82 26.62
C ALA A 376 4.31 -4.09 26.98
N LYS A 377 3.03 -4.10 26.63
CA LYS A 377 2.11 -5.21 26.86
C LYS A 377 1.34 -5.51 25.58
N PHE A 378 1.38 -6.78 25.15
CA PHE A 378 0.63 -7.26 24.00
C PHE A 378 -0.51 -8.16 24.48
N GLU A 379 -1.75 -7.74 24.25
CA GLU A 379 -2.97 -8.44 24.62
C GLU A 379 -4.05 -8.23 23.55
N GLU A 380 -4.81 -9.27 23.24
CA GLU A 380 -5.94 -9.20 22.29
C GLU A 380 -5.59 -8.44 21.00
N ASP A 381 -4.49 -8.84 20.34
CA ASP A 381 -4.03 -8.23 19.09
C ASP A 381 -3.59 -6.76 19.20
N VAL A 382 -3.45 -6.21 20.41
CA VAL A 382 -3.07 -4.81 20.66
C VAL A 382 -1.77 -4.71 21.47
N LEU A 383 -0.81 -3.97 20.93
CA LEU A 383 0.43 -3.59 21.62
C LEU A 383 0.24 -2.23 22.30
N ASN A 384 0.25 -2.23 23.63
CA ASN A 384 0.22 -1.03 24.46
C ASN A 384 1.64 -0.73 24.95
N ILE A 385 2.18 0.42 24.56
CA ILE A 385 3.53 0.85 24.92
C ILE A 385 3.43 2.05 25.85
N ARG A 386 3.92 1.91 27.07
CA ARG A 386 3.91 2.97 28.07
C ARG A 386 5.15 3.83 27.94
N PHE A 387 4.93 5.13 27.90
CA PHE A 387 5.92 6.18 27.85
C PHE A 387 5.81 7.04 29.12
N GLY A 388 6.96 7.33 29.72
CA GLY A 388 7.08 8.12 30.94
C GLY A 388 8.53 8.54 31.17
N GLY A 389 8.77 9.36 32.20
CA GLY A 389 10.10 9.91 32.48
C GLY A 389 10.64 10.81 31.36
N VAL A 390 11.89 11.24 31.47
CA VAL A 390 12.57 12.04 30.43
C VAL A 390 13.73 11.21 29.86
N VAL A 391 13.87 11.17 28.53
CA VAL A 391 15.05 10.58 27.89
C VAL A 391 16.27 11.42 28.25
N HIS A 392 17.18 10.89 29.08
CA HIS A 392 18.49 11.50 29.26
C HIS A 392 19.31 11.27 27.98
N ALA A 393 19.70 12.38 27.35
CA ALA A 393 20.46 12.41 26.09
C ALA A 393 21.81 11.71 26.17
#